data_AF-X0TFJ2-F1
#
_entry.id   AF-X0TFJ2-F1
#
_cell.length_a   1.000
_cell.length_b   1.000
_cell.length_c   1.000
_cell.angle_alpha   90.00
_cell.angle_beta   90.00
_cell.angle_gamma   90.00
#
_symmetry.space_group_name_H-M   'P 1'
#
loop_
_entity.id
_entity.type
_entity.pdbx_description
1 polymer ?
#
loop_
_entity_poly.entity_id
_entity_poly.type
_entity_poly.pdbx_seq_one_letter_code
_entity_poly.pdbx_strand_id
1 'polypeptide(L)'
;KFDIENCDWDLWVFTTRPDTLFGATYMVFAPELEVVDMITTDEHREAVEKYREEAARKSDLDRTDLAKEKTGVFTGAYAINPVNNEKIPIWISDYVLISYGTGAIMSVPAHDERDFGFATKFGLPIIPVVEPEDSEQAELVRQGELCFVGDGKAINSGQFNGLTTAEFKEQVTNWLAEKGLGKKAINYKLRDWLFSRQRYWGEPFPILHTGGDRVVGLSEQDLPLKLPAVENYKPSGTGESPLANIDDWVNVTLGDGSEAKRETDTMPQWAGSCWYYL
;
A
#
# COMPACT_ATOMS: atom_id res chain seq x y z
N LYS A 1 7.62 8.58 11.66
CA LYS A 1 8.64 7.54 11.80
C LYS A 1 8.40 6.83 13.12
N PHE A 2 8.31 5.52 13.08
CA PHE A 2 8.22 4.67 14.25
C PHE A 2 9.52 3.86 14.31
N ASP A 3 10.07 3.68 15.50
CA ASP A 3 11.19 2.76 15.67
C ASP A 3 10.64 1.37 16.00
N ILE A 4 11.30 0.31 15.53
CA ILE A 4 10.92 -1.05 15.86
C ILE A 4 11.88 -1.57 16.93
N GLU A 5 11.34 -2.17 17.99
CA GLU A 5 12.16 -2.72 19.06
C GLU A 5 13.11 -3.80 18.51
N ASN A 6 14.40 -3.66 18.82
CA ASN A 6 15.48 -4.56 18.41
C ASN A 6 15.65 -4.73 16.88
N CYS A 7 15.16 -3.79 16.06
CA CYS A 7 15.30 -3.84 14.61
C CYS A 7 15.63 -2.45 14.05
N ASP A 8 16.76 -2.34 13.33
CA ASP A 8 17.15 -1.13 12.62
C ASP A 8 16.50 -1.10 11.23
N TRP A 9 15.19 -0.81 11.22
CA TRP A 9 14.41 -0.65 10.00
C TRP A 9 13.76 0.73 9.99
N ASP A 10 13.90 1.47 8.89
CA ASP A 10 13.37 2.82 8.77
C ASP A 10 11.86 2.80 8.45
N LEU A 11 11.04 2.64 9.49
CA LEU A 11 9.59 2.55 9.36
C LEU A 11 8.94 3.94 9.26
N TRP A 12 8.56 4.30 8.04
CA TRP A 12 7.69 5.42 7.76
C TRP A 12 6.25 4.94 7.53
N VAL A 13 5.29 5.70 8.04
CA VAL A 13 3.86 5.48 7.76
C VAL A 13 3.23 6.77 7.28
N PHE A 14 2.19 6.63 6.46
CA PHE A 14 1.38 7.74 5.99
C PHE A 14 0.06 7.78 6.76
N THR A 15 -0.35 8.98 7.19
CA THR A 15 -1.67 9.21 7.79
C THR A 15 -2.23 10.54 7.34
N THR A 16 -3.54 10.61 7.13
CA THR A 16 -4.29 11.85 6.93
C THR A 16 -4.81 12.43 8.26
N ARG A 17 -4.64 11.68 9.36
CA ARG A 17 -5.04 12.03 10.72
C ARG A 17 -3.85 12.04 11.68
N PRO A 18 -2.84 12.91 11.48
CA PRO A 18 -1.72 13.00 12.42
C PRO A 18 -2.15 13.53 13.80
N ASP A 19 -3.30 14.21 13.88
CA ASP A 19 -3.96 14.62 15.13
C ASP A 19 -4.33 13.43 16.04
N THR A 20 -4.45 12.21 15.50
CA THR A 20 -4.84 11.03 16.29
C THR A 20 -3.64 10.16 16.70
N LEU A 21 -2.41 10.60 16.45
CA LEU A 21 -1.18 9.80 16.65
C LEU A 21 -0.98 9.33 18.10
N PHE A 22 -1.46 10.08 19.10
CA PHE A 22 -1.43 9.67 20.51
C PHE A 22 -2.35 8.48 20.81
N GLY A 23 -3.37 8.26 19.98
CA GLY A 23 -4.29 7.13 20.09
C GLY A 23 -3.86 5.91 19.27
N ALA A 24 -2.65 5.93 18.69
CA ALA A 24 -2.13 4.78 17.97
C ALA A 24 -1.72 3.68 18.97
N THR A 25 -2.48 2.58 19.00
CA THR A 25 -2.33 1.52 20.00
C THR A 25 -1.75 0.22 19.45
N TYR A 26 -1.67 0.08 18.13
CA TYR A 26 -0.97 -1.01 17.43
C TYR A 26 -0.61 -0.56 16.02
N MET A 27 0.21 -1.37 15.35
CA MET A 27 0.50 -1.20 13.92
C MET A 27 0.06 -2.43 13.15
N VAL A 28 -0.31 -2.22 11.88
CA VAL A 28 -0.63 -3.32 10.97
C VAL A 28 0.21 -3.21 9.69
N PHE A 29 0.92 -4.29 9.39
CA PHE A 29 1.81 -4.40 8.24
C PHE A 29 1.16 -5.30 7.19
N ALA A 30 1.44 -5.02 5.92
CA ALA A 30 1.16 -5.94 4.84
C ALA A 30 1.97 -7.23 5.05
N PRO A 31 1.37 -8.43 4.89
CA PRO A 31 2.07 -9.70 5.10
C PRO A 31 3.32 -9.89 4.22
N GLU A 32 3.39 -9.17 3.10
CA GLU A 32 4.50 -9.25 2.13
C GLU A 32 5.69 -8.36 2.48
N LEU A 33 5.59 -7.48 3.49
CA LEU A 33 6.70 -6.58 3.84
C LEU A 33 7.93 -7.34 4.33
N GLU A 34 9.11 -7.01 3.76
CA GLU A 34 10.38 -7.66 4.09
C GLU A 34 10.72 -7.63 5.58
N VAL A 35 10.40 -6.53 6.27
CA VAL A 35 10.67 -6.36 7.70
C VAL A 35 9.92 -7.38 8.57
N VAL A 36 8.81 -7.96 8.09
CA VAL A 36 8.03 -8.95 8.84
C VAL A 36 8.91 -10.16 9.19
N ASP A 37 9.76 -10.60 8.26
CA ASP A 37 10.67 -11.74 8.49
C ASP A 37 11.75 -11.44 9.52
N MET A 38 12.14 -10.17 9.67
CA MET A 38 13.16 -9.72 10.62
C MET A 38 12.63 -9.58 12.04
N ILE A 39 11.38 -9.14 12.18
CA ILE A 39 10.80 -8.77 13.48
C ILE A 39 10.02 -9.92 14.12
N THR A 40 9.58 -10.89 13.32
CA THR A 40 8.77 -12.00 13.83
C THR A 40 9.59 -12.86 14.79
N THR A 41 9.08 -12.97 16.02
CA THR A 41 9.69 -13.81 17.06
C THR A 41 9.49 -15.29 16.75
N ASP A 42 10.36 -16.15 17.28
CA ASP A 42 10.31 -17.60 17.02
C ASP A 42 8.99 -18.25 17.47
N GLU A 43 8.37 -17.75 18.56
CA GLU A 43 7.07 -18.22 19.04
C GLU A 43 5.94 -17.94 18.04
N HIS A 44 6.03 -16.85 17.29
CA HIS A 44 5.00 -16.41 16.35
C HIS A 44 5.29 -16.77 14.88
N ARG A 45 6.48 -17.32 14.59
CA ARG A 45 6.96 -17.59 13.22
C ARG A 45 6.02 -18.51 12.42
N GLU A 46 5.63 -19.64 12.99
CA GLU A 46 4.74 -20.60 12.32
C GLU A 46 3.37 -19.98 11.99
N ALA A 47 2.81 -19.19 12.91
CA ALA A 47 1.51 -18.53 12.70
C ALA A 47 1.60 -17.44 11.62
N VAL A 48 2.69 -16.68 11.61
CA VAL A 48 2.96 -15.63 10.60
C VAL A 48 3.15 -16.26 9.22
N GLU A 49 3.99 -17.28 9.09
CA GLU A 49 4.23 -17.97 7.81
C GLU A 49 2.94 -18.55 7.22
N LYS A 50 2.15 -19.25 8.05
CA LYS A 50 0.85 -19.78 7.63
C LYS A 50 -0.08 -18.67 7.14
N TYR A 51 -0.15 -17.54 7.85
CA TYR A 51 -1.00 -16.43 7.47
C TYR A 51 -0.52 -15.77 6.16
N ARG A 52 0.80 -15.66 5.94
CA ARG A 52 1.36 -15.16 4.68
C ARG A 52 0.99 -16.06 3.50
N GLU A 53 1.05 -17.38 3.65
CA GLU A 53 0.63 -18.32 2.61
C GLU A 53 -0.86 -18.18 2.26
N GLU A 54 -1.71 -18.00 3.27
CA GLU A 54 -3.15 -17.77 3.07
C GLU A 54 -3.43 -16.42 2.38
N ALA A 55 -2.72 -15.37 2.78
CA ALA A 55 -2.84 -14.04 2.19
C ALA A 55 -2.34 -14.01 0.73
N ALA A 56 -1.25 -14.69 0.41
CA ALA A 56 -0.68 -14.75 -0.94
C ALA A 56 -1.59 -15.42 -1.98
N ARG A 57 -2.58 -16.21 -1.54
CA ARG A 57 -3.58 -16.85 -2.41
C ARG A 57 -4.75 -15.91 -2.77
N LYS A 58 -4.83 -14.73 -2.16
CA LYS A 58 -5.89 -13.75 -2.38
C LYS A 58 -5.39 -12.64 -3.30
N SER A 59 -6.24 -12.19 -4.22
CA SER A 59 -5.93 -10.98 -4.99
C SER A 59 -6.13 -9.72 -4.15
N ASP A 60 -5.54 -8.59 -4.56
CA ASP A 60 -5.80 -7.28 -3.95
C ASP A 60 -7.29 -6.93 -3.90
N LEU A 61 -8.05 -7.37 -4.92
CA LEU A 61 -9.50 -7.16 -4.99
C LEU A 61 -10.21 -8.01 -3.95
N ASP A 62 -9.85 -9.30 -3.84
CA ASP A 62 -10.39 -10.19 -2.81
C ASP A 62 -10.12 -9.62 -1.41
N ARG A 63 -8.90 -9.12 -1.16
CA ARG A 63 -8.50 -8.51 0.12
C ARG A 63 -9.31 -7.26 0.46
N THR A 64 -9.65 -6.46 -0.56
CA THR A 64 -10.48 -5.25 -0.38
C THR A 64 -11.92 -5.62 -0.05
N ASP A 65 -12.49 -6.64 -0.70
CA ASP A 65 -13.85 -7.12 -0.45
C ASP A 65 -13.98 -7.94 0.85
N LEU A 66 -12.93 -8.69 1.21
CA LEU A 66 -12.81 -9.49 2.43
C LEU A 66 -12.50 -8.66 3.68
N ALA A 67 -12.24 -7.36 3.56
CA ALA A 67 -12.05 -6.45 4.69
C ALA A 67 -13.24 -6.40 5.68
N LYS A 68 -14.35 -7.09 5.36
CA LYS A 68 -15.48 -7.39 6.23
C LYS A 68 -15.15 -8.38 7.35
N GLU A 69 -14.33 -9.41 7.08
CA GLU A 69 -13.81 -10.30 8.11
C GLU A 69 -12.42 -9.84 8.53
N LYS A 70 -12.30 -9.27 9.74
CA LYS A 70 -11.01 -8.85 10.28
C LYS A 70 -10.15 -10.06 10.60
N THR A 71 -9.07 -10.30 9.88
CA THR A 71 -8.10 -11.37 10.17
C THR A 71 -6.73 -10.75 10.43
N GLY A 72 -5.88 -11.39 11.21
CA GLY A 72 -4.53 -10.88 11.47
C GLY A 72 -3.79 -11.73 12.49
N VAL A 73 -2.47 -11.60 12.49
CA VAL A 73 -1.56 -12.34 13.38
C VAL A 73 -0.57 -11.39 14.03
N PHE A 74 -0.36 -11.55 15.33
CA PHE A 74 0.65 -10.81 16.08
C PHE A 74 2.04 -11.36 15.76
N THR A 75 3.00 -10.47 15.51
CA THR A 75 4.37 -10.86 15.12
C THR A 75 5.27 -11.19 16.33
N GLY A 76 4.85 -10.81 17.54
CA GLY A 76 5.72 -10.79 18.73
C GLY A 76 6.55 -9.51 18.88
N ALA A 77 6.58 -8.66 17.84
CA ALA A 77 7.34 -7.42 17.85
C ALA A 77 6.50 -6.21 18.25
N TYR A 78 7.21 -5.17 18.67
CA TYR A 78 6.63 -3.90 19.08
C TYR A 78 7.30 -2.75 18.33
N ALA A 79 6.51 -1.75 17.95
CA ALA A 79 6.97 -0.45 17.53
C ALA A 79 6.92 0.53 18.71
N ILE A 80 7.73 1.57 18.65
CA ILE A 80 7.77 2.66 19.63
C ILE A 80 7.03 3.86 19.03
N ASN A 81 5.96 4.29 19.69
CA ASN A 81 5.20 5.45 19.24
C ASN A 81 6.00 6.75 19.50
N PRO A 82 6.30 7.56 18.46
CA PRO A 82 7.20 8.71 18.58
C PRO A 82 6.70 9.85 19.49
N VAL A 83 5.42 9.86 19.87
CA VAL A 83 4.85 10.96 20.68
C VAL A 83 4.90 10.69 22.18
N ASN A 84 4.91 9.43 22.60
CA ASN A 84 4.82 9.03 24.00
C ASN A 84 5.81 7.93 24.41
N ASN A 85 6.60 7.41 23.46
CA ASN A 85 7.53 6.28 23.64
C ASN A 85 6.87 4.98 24.12
N GLU A 86 5.56 4.84 23.97
CA GLU A 86 4.87 3.61 24.33
C GLU A 86 5.14 2.51 23.30
N LYS A 87 5.24 1.27 23.79
CA LYS A 87 5.36 0.09 22.97
C LYS A 87 3.98 -0.31 22.44
N ILE A 88 3.84 -0.37 21.13
CA ILE A 88 2.62 -0.77 20.46
C ILE A 88 2.87 -2.05 19.65
N PRO A 89 2.03 -3.10 19.79
CA PRO A 89 2.25 -4.37 19.11
C PRO A 89 2.14 -4.24 17.59
N ILE A 90 2.97 -4.99 16.87
CA ILE A 90 2.95 -5.06 15.41
C ILE A 90 2.22 -6.32 14.97
N TRP A 91 1.16 -6.13 14.19
CA TRP A 91 0.36 -7.19 13.58
C TRP A 91 0.58 -7.23 12.07
N ILE A 92 0.31 -8.37 11.46
CA ILE A 92 0.13 -8.47 10.01
C ILE A 92 -1.34 -8.73 9.68
N SER A 93 -1.81 -8.12 8.58
CA SER A 93 -3.17 -8.35 8.10
C SER A 93 -3.29 -8.09 6.61
N ASP A 94 -4.11 -8.91 5.94
CA ASP A 94 -4.38 -8.82 4.51
C ASP A 94 -5.16 -7.56 4.09
N TYR A 95 -5.81 -6.83 4.99
CA TYR A 95 -6.44 -5.55 4.60
C TYR A 95 -5.44 -4.41 4.35
N VAL A 96 -4.19 -4.55 4.81
CA VAL A 96 -3.10 -3.62 4.51
C VAL A 96 -2.37 -4.11 3.28
N LEU A 97 -2.35 -3.29 2.22
CA LEU A 97 -1.74 -3.63 0.94
C LEU A 97 -0.32 -3.07 0.84
N ILE A 98 0.64 -3.89 0.43
CA ILE A 98 2.02 -3.47 0.21
C ILE A 98 2.14 -2.36 -0.85
N SER A 99 1.23 -2.36 -1.82
CA SER A 99 1.17 -1.36 -2.89
C SER A 99 0.60 0.00 -2.46
N TYR A 100 0.19 0.16 -1.19
CA TYR A 100 -0.45 1.37 -0.69
C TYR A 100 0.35 2.01 0.44
N GLY A 101 0.75 3.27 0.23
CA GLY A 101 1.59 4.00 1.18
C GLY A 101 2.95 3.31 1.30
N THR A 102 3.30 2.90 2.52
CA THR A 102 4.55 2.18 2.84
C THR A 102 4.30 0.70 3.12
N GLY A 103 3.10 0.19 2.86
CA GLY A 103 2.69 -1.16 3.25
C GLY A 103 2.48 -1.34 4.76
N ALA A 104 2.58 -0.28 5.56
CA ALA A 104 2.36 -0.29 7.00
C ALA A 104 1.51 0.90 7.43
N ILE A 105 0.64 0.69 8.42
CA ILE A 105 -0.21 1.72 9.00
C ILE A 105 -0.07 1.75 10.52
N MET A 106 -0.16 2.95 11.09
CA MET A 106 -0.50 3.11 12.50
C MET A 106 -2.03 2.96 12.62
N SER A 107 -2.49 2.24 13.64
CA SER A 107 -3.92 2.02 13.84
C SER A 107 -4.42 2.79 15.05
N VAL A 108 -5.49 3.54 14.86
CA VAL A 108 -6.10 4.41 15.89
C VAL A 108 -7.57 4.04 16.09
N PRO A 109 -7.84 3.01 16.90
CA PRO A 109 -9.17 2.37 16.96
C PRO A 109 -10.30 3.33 17.33
N ALA A 110 -10.05 4.31 18.19
CA ALA A 110 -11.09 5.23 18.61
C ALA A 110 -11.58 6.14 17.46
N HIS A 111 -10.84 6.25 16.35
CA HIS A 111 -11.08 7.23 15.28
C HIS A 111 -11.01 6.67 13.85
N ASP A 112 -10.89 5.36 13.66
CA ASP A 112 -11.03 4.67 12.37
C ASP A 112 -11.84 3.38 12.57
N GLU A 113 -12.96 3.25 11.85
CA GLU A 113 -13.91 2.13 12.01
C GLU A 113 -13.29 0.77 11.71
N ARG A 114 -12.30 0.71 10.78
CA ARG A 114 -11.63 -0.53 10.43
C ARG A 114 -10.72 -0.97 11.57
N ASP A 115 -9.99 0.00 12.15
CA ASP A 115 -9.13 -0.22 13.30
C ASP A 115 -9.95 -0.53 14.56
N PHE A 116 -11.12 0.10 14.74
CA PHE A 116 -12.07 -0.20 15.83
C PHE A 116 -12.55 -1.64 15.78
N GLY A 117 -12.96 -2.12 14.60
CA GLY A 117 -13.41 -3.48 14.40
C GLY A 117 -12.30 -4.51 14.63
N PHE A 118 -11.08 -4.20 14.19
CA PHE A 118 -9.92 -5.05 14.43
C PHE A 118 -9.56 -5.07 15.92
N ALA A 119 -9.47 -3.91 16.58
CA ALA A 119 -9.17 -3.81 18.00
C ALA A 119 -10.19 -4.54 18.87
N THR A 120 -11.49 -4.35 18.59
CA THR A 120 -12.57 -5.06 19.28
C THR A 120 -12.46 -6.58 19.12
N LYS A 121 -12.14 -7.06 17.92
CA LYS A 121 -11.99 -8.51 17.66
C LYS A 121 -10.80 -9.13 18.39
N PHE A 122 -9.68 -8.41 18.43
CA PHE A 122 -8.41 -8.93 18.98
C PHE A 122 -8.12 -8.46 20.41
N GLY A 123 -9.05 -7.73 21.04
CA GLY A 123 -8.91 -7.24 22.42
C GLY A 123 -7.79 -6.21 22.59
N LEU A 124 -7.55 -5.38 21.56
CA LEU A 124 -6.49 -4.37 21.59
C LEU A 124 -7.00 -3.07 22.24
N PRO A 125 -6.11 -2.26 22.86
CA PRO A 125 -6.51 -1.03 23.51
C PRO A 125 -7.18 -0.04 22.54
N ILE A 126 -8.23 0.61 23.01
CA ILE A 126 -8.95 1.68 22.30
C ILE A 126 -8.78 2.94 23.14
N ILE A 127 -7.92 3.86 22.70
CA ILE A 127 -7.62 5.10 23.43
C ILE A 127 -8.22 6.29 22.66
N PRO A 128 -9.25 6.94 23.19
CA PRO A 128 -9.84 8.13 22.57
C PRO A 128 -8.92 9.34 22.73
N VAL A 129 -8.66 10.02 21.62
CA VAL A 129 -7.81 11.22 21.53
C VAL A 129 -8.49 12.42 20.87
N VAL A 130 -9.67 12.23 20.28
CA VAL A 130 -10.53 13.29 19.74
C VAL A 130 -11.91 13.18 20.36
N GLU A 131 -12.34 14.26 21.00
CA GLU A 131 -13.64 14.37 21.64
C GLU A 131 -14.62 15.16 20.74
N PRO A 132 -15.82 14.62 20.43
CA PRO A 132 -16.86 15.36 19.73
C PRO A 132 -17.40 16.53 20.58
N GLU A 133 -18.00 17.53 19.93
CA GLU A 133 -18.66 18.64 20.64
C GLU A 133 -19.95 18.21 21.35
N ASP A 134 -20.61 17.16 20.85
CA ASP A 134 -21.81 16.59 21.45
C ASP A 134 -21.47 15.84 22.74
N SER A 135 -22.07 16.25 23.86
CA SER A 135 -21.74 15.72 25.18
C SER A 135 -22.12 14.25 25.38
N GLU A 136 -23.18 13.77 24.74
CA GLU A 136 -23.59 12.37 24.85
C GLU A 136 -22.61 11.47 24.08
N GLN A 137 -22.24 11.87 22.86
CA GLN A 137 -21.21 11.17 22.08
C GLN A 137 -19.85 11.23 22.78
N ALA A 138 -19.49 12.37 23.39
CA ALA A 138 -18.21 12.53 24.07
C ALA A 138 -18.03 11.50 25.19
N GLU A 139 -19.09 11.21 25.94
CA GLU A 139 -19.05 10.22 27.00
C GLU A 139 -18.87 8.80 26.44
N LEU A 140 -19.60 8.43 25.39
CA LEU A 140 -19.45 7.12 24.72
C LEU A 140 -18.04 6.94 24.12
N VAL A 141 -17.47 8.00 23.55
CA VAL A 141 -16.10 7.98 23.00
C VAL A 141 -15.09 7.80 24.12
N ARG A 142 -15.23 8.49 25.26
CA ARG A 142 -14.34 8.33 26.43
C ARG A 142 -14.37 6.92 27.01
N GLN A 143 -15.52 6.27 26.95
CA GLN A 143 -15.70 4.88 27.39
C GLN A 143 -15.19 3.85 26.36
N GLY A 144 -14.81 4.29 25.16
CA GLY A 144 -14.36 3.41 24.07
C GLY A 144 -15.50 2.62 23.41
N GLU A 145 -16.75 3.00 23.66
CA GLU A 145 -17.94 2.34 23.13
C GLU A 145 -18.33 2.86 21.74
N LEU A 146 -17.87 4.06 21.38
CA LEU A 146 -18.15 4.70 20.10
C LEU A 146 -16.86 5.08 19.37
N CYS A 147 -16.73 4.61 18.12
CA CYS A 147 -15.70 5.08 17.19
C CYS A 147 -16.11 6.45 16.61
N PHE A 148 -15.32 7.49 16.89
CA PHE A 148 -15.59 8.85 16.41
C PHE A 148 -14.61 9.26 15.31
N VAL A 149 -15.09 9.30 14.06
CA VAL A 149 -14.28 9.61 12.88
C VAL A 149 -14.23 11.12 12.56
N GLY A 150 -15.05 11.92 13.25
CA GLY A 150 -15.18 13.35 13.00
C GLY A 150 -14.01 14.21 13.48
N ASP A 151 -14.17 15.51 13.26
CA ASP A 151 -13.33 16.54 13.85
C ASP A 151 -13.90 16.95 15.22
N GLY A 152 -13.01 17.24 16.15
CA GLY A 152 -13.35 17.62 17.52
C GLY A 152 -12.17 18.25 18.24
N LYS A 153 -12.15 18.11 19.58
CA LYS A 153 -11.06 18.62 20.42
C LYS A 153 -10.12 17.52 20.87
N ALA A 154 -8.83 17.82 20.90
CA ALA A 154 -7.82 16.89 21.35
C ALA A 154 -7.96 16.57 22.85
N ILE A 155 -7.96 15.29 23.20
CA ILE A 155 -7.86 14.76 24.56
C ILE A 155 -6.76 13.70 24.60
N ASN A 156 -6.26 13.35 25.80
CA ASN A 156 -5.22 12.32 25.99
C ASN A 156 -3.98 12.47 25.07
N SER A 157 -3.68 13.70 24.65
CA SER A 157 -2.67 14.04 23.63
C SER A 157 -1.56 14.95 24.17
N GLY A 158 -1.29 14.85 25.48
CA GLY A 158 -0.23 15.59 26.16
C GLY A 158 -0.35 17.11 25.98
N GLN A 159 0.70 17.72 25.42
CA GLN A 159 0.78 19.18 25.21
C GLN A 159 -0.24 19.72 24.18
N PHE A 160 -0.89 18.86 23.41
CA PHE A 160 -1.84 19.24 22.37
C PHE A 160 -3.30 19.21 22.84
N ASN A 161 -3.56 18.84 24.10
CA ASN A 161 -4.91 18.80 24.66
C ASN A 161 -5.64 20.14 24.51
N GLY A 162 -6.93 20.08 24.15
CA GLY A 162 -7.81 21.23 23.98
C GLY A 162 -7.77 21.90 22.61
N LEU A 163 -6.79 21.58 21.77
CA LEU A 163 -6.72 22.09 20.39
C LEU A 163 -7.85 21.52 19.53
N THR A 164 -8.32 22.30 18.57
CA THR A 164 -9.19 21.78 17.52
C THR A 164 -8.41 20.83 16.60
N THR A 165 -9.11 19.92 15.92
CA THR A 165 -8.48 18.97 14.98
C THR A 165 -7.61 19.66 13.92
N ALA A 166 -8.05 20.80 13.39
CA ALA A 166 -7.28 21.55 12.39
C ALA A 166 -5.97 22.12 12.99
N GLU A 167 -6.05 22.78 14.15
CA GLU A 167 -4.87 23.32 14.85
C GLU A 167 -3.90 22.21 15.26
N PHE A 168 -4.42 21.07 15.74
CA PHE A 168 -3.60 19.94 16.14
C PHE A 168 -2.86 19.35 14.93
N LYS A 169 -3.55 19.10 13.80
CA LYS A 169 -2.89 18.60 12.57
C LYS A 169 -1.71 19.48 12.15
N GLU A 170 -1.86 20.80 12.21
CA GLU A 170 -0.78 21.73 11.90
C GLU A 170 0.36 21.63 12.91
N GLN A 171 0.07 21.76 14.21
CA GLN A 171 1.09 21.80 15.25
C GLN A 171 1.86 20.48 15.39
N VAL A 172 1.18 19.34 15.34
CA VAL A 172 1.84 18.02 15.45
C VAL A 172 2.72 17.73 14.25
N THR A 173 2.31 18.15 13.05
CA THR A 173 3.11 17.97 11.83
C THR A 173 4.40 18.77 11.92
N ASN A 174 4.33 20.02 12.37
CA ASN A 174 5.51 20.87 12.57
C ASN A 174 6.41 20.32 13.67
N TRP A 175 5.84 19.94 14.82
CA TRP A 175 6.58 19.36 15.93
C TRP A 175 7.30 18.06 15.57
N LEU A 176 6.66 17.17 14.79
CA LEU A 176 7.28 15.96 14.28
C LEU A 176 8.43 16.28 13.31
N ALA A 177 8.26 17.29 12.45
CA ALA A 177 9.30 17.71 11.50
C ALA A 177 10.53 18.31 12.21
N GLU A 178 10.34 19.17 13.21
CA GLU A 178 11.42 19.74 14.02
C GLU A 178 12.23 18.67 14.75
N LYS A 179 11.58 17.57 15.15
CA LYS A 179 12.23 16.43 15.80
C LYS A 179 12.83 15.41 14.82
N GLY A 180 12.64 15.58 13.51
CA GLY A 180 13.04 14.60 12.50
C GLY A 180 12.23 13.29 12.53
N LEU A 181 11.08 13.28 13.19
CA LEU A 181 10.20 12.12 13.37
C LEU A 181 9.04 12.09 12.36
N GLY A 182 8.88 13.13 11.54
CA GLY A 182 7.82 13.23 10.54
C GLY A 182 8.13 14.27 9.48
N LYS A 183 7.38 14.25 8.39
CA LYS A 183 7.38 15.32 7.39
C LYS A 183 6.01 15.41 6.72
N LYS A 184 5.62 16.60 6.29
CA LYS A 184 4.40 16.78 5.50
C LYS A 184 4.52 16.04 4.17
N ALA A 185 3.49 15.30 3.81
CA ALA A 185 3.40 14.58 2.55
C ALA A 185 1.99 14.72 1.95
N ILE A 186 1.90 14.68 0.63
CA ILE A 186 0.64 14.63 -0.11
C ILE A 186 0.57 13.25 -0.76
N ASN A 187 -0.56 12.58 -0.59
CA ASN A 187 -0.80 11.27 -1.19
C ASN A 187 -2.09 11.28 -2.00
N TYR A 188 -2.13 10.49 -3.06
CA TYR A 188 -3.29 10.35 -3.93
C TYR A 188 -3.83 8.93 -3.83
N LYS A 189 -5.16 8.79 -3.83
CA LYS A 189 -5.80 7.47 -3.97
C LYS A 189 -5.62 6.91 -5.40
N LEU A 190 -5.36 7.79 -6.37
CA LEU A 190 -5.06 7.42 -7.74
C LEU A 190 -3.80 6.55 -7.77
N ARG A 191 -3.87 5.42 -8.48
CA ARG A 191 -2.73 4.54 -8.73
C ARG A 191 -2.23 4.75 -10.15
N ASP A 192 -0.99 4.32 -10.39
CA ASP A 192 -0.46 4.25 -11.73
C ASP A 192 -1.34 3.38 -12.62
N TRP A 193 -1.41 3.78 -13.88
CA TRP A 193 -2.25 3.10 -14.84
C TRP A 193 -1.52 1.86 -15.36
N LEU A 194 -1.95 0.68 -14.92
CA LEU A 194 -1.51 -0.59 -15.53
C LEU A 194 -1.93 -0.60 -17.01
N PHE A 195 -0.97 -0.31 -17.88
CA PHE A 195 -1.21 -0.09 -19.29
C PHE A 195 -1.04 -1.36 -20.12
N SER A 196 -0.10 -2.24 -19.76
CA SER A 196 0.22 -3.43 -20.55
C SER A 196 -0.86 -4.51 -20.50
N ARG A 197 -1.06 -5.24 -21.61
CA ARG A 197 -2.00 -6.35 -21.74
C ARG A 197 -1.33 -7.53 -22.43
N GLN A 198 -1.44 -8.71 -21.82
CA GLN A 198 -0.96 -9.98 -22.38
C GLN A 198 -1.96 -10.52 -23.42
N ARG A 199 -2.23 -9.72 -24.45
CA ARG A 199 -3.23 -10.02 -25.50
C ARG A 199 -2.62 -9.76 -26.86
N TYR A 200 -3.13 -10.48 -27.86
CA TYR A 200 -2.74 -10.23 -29.25
C TYR A 200 -3.38 -8.95 -29.81
N TRP A 201 -4.68 -8.74 -29.56
CA TRP A 201 -5.43 -7.67 -30.20
C TRP A 201 -5.31 -6.34 -29.45
N GLY A 202 -4.25 -5.61 -29.75
CA GLY A 202 -3.98 -4.25 -29.29
C GLY A 202 -2.79 -3.65 -30.03
N GLU A 203 -2.51 -2.37 -29.78
CA GLU A 203 -1.36 -1.69 -30.36
C GLU A 203 -0.05 -2.21 -29.72
N PRO A 204 0.93 -2.67 -30.51
CA PRO A 204 2.23 -3.07 -29.96
C PRO A 204 2.94 -1.90 -29.26
N PHE A 205 3.57 -2.15 -28.11
CA PHE A 205 4.45 -1.16 -27.52
C PHE A 205 5.70 -0.97 -28.40
N PRO A 206 6.11 0.29 -28.70
CA PRO A 206 7.32 0.56 -29.45
C PRO A 206 8.57 0.46 -28.54
N ILE A 207 8.72 -0.69 -27.87
CA ILE A 207 9.76 -0.96 -26.86
C ILE A 207 10.55 -2.21 -27.26
N LEU A 208 11.86 -2.17 -27.06
CA LEU A 208 12.80 -3.26 -27.26
C LEU A 208 13.57 -3.55 -25.96
N HIS A 209 13.68 -4.83 -25.63
CA HIS A 209 14.49 -5.39 -24.56
C HIS A 209 15.84 -5.82 -25.12
N THR A 210 16.93 -5.23 -24.64
CA THR A 210 18.32 -5.51 -25.08
C THR A 210 19.09 -6.25 -23.97
N GLY A 211 20.30 -6.72 -24.26
CA GLY A 211 21.13 -7.41 -23.26
C GLY A 211 21.38 -6.58 -22.00
N GLY A 212 21.30 -7.22 -20.82
CA GLY A 212 21.61 -6.62 -19.52
C GLY A 212 20.49 -5.73 -18.93
N ASP A 213 19.25 -6.19 -18.99
CA ASP A 213 18.03 -5.52 -18.48
C ASP A 213 17.76 -4.12 -19.05
N ARG A 214 18.43 -3.75 -20.14
CA ARG A 214 18.28 -2.44 -20.78
C ARG A 214 17.07 -2.43 -21.70
N VAL A 215 16.17 -1.48 -21.47
CA VAL A 215 14.98 -1.22 -22.27
C VAL A 215 15.16 0.04 -23.11
N VAL A 216 14.85 -0.02 -24.42
CA VAL A 216 14.96 1.12 -25.34
C VAL A 216 13.67 1.28 -26.17
N GLY A 217 13.31 2.51 -26.53
CA GLY A 217 12.20 2.78 -27.44
C GLY A 217 12.61 2.63 -28.91
N LEU A 218 11.67 2.26 -29.77
CA LEU A 218 11.84 2.37 -31.23
C LEU A 218 12.03 3.84 -31.63
N SER A 219 12.76 4.05 -32.73
CA SER A 219 12.87 5.39 -33.31
C SER A 219 11.53 5.82 -33.94
N GLU A 220 11.27 7.12 -34.01
CA GLU A 220 10.04 7.63 -34.66
C GLU A 220 9.94 7.21 -36.14
N GLN A 221 11.06 7.00 -36.82
CA GLN A 221 11.12 6.59 -38.22
C GLN A 221 10.71 5.12 -38.42
N ASP A 222 10.85 4.30 -37.38
CA ASP A 222 10.47 2.89 -37.38
C ASP A 222 9.00 2.68 -36.98
N LEU A 223 8.26 3.76 -36.71
CA LEU A 223 6.83 3.73 -36.42
C LEU A 223 6.00 3.79 -37.72
N PRO A 224 4.81 3.15 -37.76
CA PRO A 224 4.21 2.37 -36.68
C PRO A 224 4.80 0.96 -36.60
N LEU A 225 4.99 0.47 -35.37
CA LEU A 225 5.22 -0.96 -35.15
C LEU A 225 3.92 -1.71 -35.43
N LYS A 226 3.87 -2.39 -36.58
CA LYS A 226 2.68 -3.13 -37.00
C LYS A 226 2.54 -4.44 -36.23
N LEU A 227 1.31 -4.69 -35.76
CA LEU A 227 0.92 -5.98 -35.22
C LEU A 227 1.08 -7.06 -36.33
N PRO A 228 1.76 -8.19 -36.06
CA PRO A 228 2.00 -9.21 -37.07
C PRO A 228 0.71 -9.95 -37.40
N ALA A 229 0.43 -10.20 -38.68
CA ALA A 229 -0.73 -10.99 -39.07
C ALA A 229 -0.46 -12.48 -38.80
N VAL A 230 -1.31 -13.11 -37.97
CA VAL A 230 -1.23 -14.55 -37.66
C VAL A 230 -2.58 -15.24 -37.84
N GLU A 231 -2.54 -16.51 -38.23
CA GLU A 231 -3.73 -17.37 -38.31
C GLU A 231 -4.21 -17.84 -36.93
N ASN A 232 -3.30 -17.93 -35.96
CA ASN A 232 -3.58 -18.44 -34.61
C ASN A 232 -3.12 -17.46 -33.54
N TYR A 233 -4.08 -16.80 -32.89
CA TYR A 233 -3.91 -15.85 -31.79
C TYR A 233 -4.31 -16.47 -30.43
N LYS A 234 -4.31 -17.80 -30.32
CA LYS A 234 -4.63 -18.48 -29.06
C LYS A 234 -3.65 -18.07 -27.96
N PRO A 235 -4.10 -17.99 -26.70
CA PRO A 235 -3.22 -17.76 -25.56
C PRO A 235 -2.04 -18.73 -25.57
N SER A 236 -0.87 -18.24 -25.18
CA SER A 236 0.37 -19.01 -25.06
C SER A 236 0.27 -20.19 -24.07
N GLY A 237 -0.66 -20.09 -23.10
CA GLY A 237 -0.76 -21.04 -21.99
C GLY A 237 0.30 -20.81 -20.88
N THR A 238 1.27 -19.93 -21.12
CA THR A 238 2.32 -19.55 -20.16
C THR A 238 1.96 -18.30 -19.35
N GLY A 239 0.88 -17.61 -19.72
CA GLY A 239 0.49 -16.30 -19.18
C GLY A 239 1.05 -15.12 -19.98
N GLU A 240 1.99 -15.38 -20.89
CA GLU A 240 2.56 -14.37 -21.80
C GLU A 240 1.60 -14.07 -22.96
N SER A 241 1.78 -12.91 -23.58
CA SER A 241 1.05 -12.53 -24.78
C SER A 241 1.22 -13.55 -25.91
N PRO A 242 0.19 -13.79 -26.76
CA PRO A 242 0.35 -14.63 -27.96
C PRO A 242 1.47 -14.16 -28.90
N LEU A 243 1.85 -12.88 -28.84
CA LEU A 243 2.97 -12.33 -29.62
C LEU A 243 4.32 -12.96 -29.25
N ALA A 244 4.48 -13.45 -28.01
CA ALA A 244 5.70 -14.11 -27.55
C ALA A 244 6.04 -15.38 -28.35
N ASN A 245 5.04 -16.00 -28.99
CA ASN A 245 5.22 -17.22 -29.80
C ASN A 245 5.59 -16.94 -31.27
N ILE A 246 5.81 -15.68 -31.65
CA ILE A 246 6.09 -15.28 -33.03
C ILE A 246 7.57 -14.89 -33.12
N ASP A 247 8.46 -15.89 -33.14
CA ASP A 247 9.91 -15.68 -33.05
C ASP A 247 10.45 -14.66 -34.07
N ASP A 248 10.00 -14.74 -35.32
CA ASP A 248 10.43 -13.83 -36.40
C ASP A 248 9.98 -12.37 -36.19
N TRP A 249 8.95 -12.15 -35.37
CA TRP A 249 8.50 -10.82 -35.00
C TRP A 249 9.10 -10.36 -33.67
N VAL A 250 9.28 -11.25 -32.70
CA VAL A 250 9.82 -10.85 -31.38
C VAL A 250 11.30 -10.54 -31.48
N ASN A 251 12.08 -11.39 -32.15
CA ASN A 251 13.53 -11.25 -32.19
C ASN A 251 13.92 -10.28 -33.32
N VAL A 252 14.73 -9.27 -32.98
CA VAL A 252 15.19 -8.26 -33.92
C VAL A 252 16.67 -7.97 -33.72
N THR A 253 17.39 -7.78 -34.82
CA THR A 253 18.77 -7.29 -34.80
C THR A 253 18.76 -5.78 -35.02
N LEU A 254 19.43 -5.03 -34.14
CA LEU A 254 19.57 -3.58 -34.20
C LEU A 254 20.60 -3.17 -35.27
N GLY A 255 20.61 -1.88 -35.62
CA GLY A 255 21.54 -1.35 -36.65
C GLY A 255 23.02 -1.50 -36.32
N ASP A 256 23.38 -1.71 -35.05
CA ASP A 256 24.75 -2.00 -34.60
C ASP A 256 25.09 -3.50 -34.58
N GLY A 257 24.15 -4.36 -35.01
CA GLY A 257 24.29 -5.82 -35.03
C GLY A 257 23.98 -6.50 -33.69
N SER A 258 23.55 -5.76 -32.67
CA SER A 258 23.14 -6.36 -31.40
C SER A 258 21.73 -6.95 -31.48
N GLU A 259 21.48 -8.01 -30.70
CA GLU A 259 20.18 -8.68 -30.62
C GLU A 259 19.27 -8.02 -29.57
N ALA A 260 17.99 -7.91 -29.90
CA ALA A 260 16.95 -7.39 -29.02
C ALA A 260 15.62 -8.14 -29.21
N LYS A 261 14.73 -8.00 -28.23
CA LYS A 261 13.37 -8.56 -28.27
C LYS A 261 12.33 -7.46 -28.20
N ARG A 262 11.31 -7.47 -29.06
CA ARG A 262 10.16 -6.57 -28.96
C ARG A 262 9.37 -6.85 -27.68
N GLU A 263 8.81 -5.80 -27.09
CA GLU A 263 7.75 -5.97 -26.09
C GLU A 263 6.59 -6.75 -26.72
N THR A 264 6.11 -7.77 -26.00
CA THR A 264 5.09 -8.69 -26.48
C THR A 264 3.71 -8.35 -25.94
N ASP A 265 3.64 -7.57 -24.86
CA ASP A 265 2.38 -6.99 -24.42
C ASP A 265 1.88 -5.93 -25.43
N THR A 266 0.58 -5.70 -25.41
CA THR A 266 -0.07 -4.64 -26.19
C THR A 266 -0.67 -3.59 -25.28
N MET A 267 -0.90 -2.40 -25.83
CA MET A 267 -1.65 -1.34 -25.16
C MET A 267 -3.12 -1.75 -24.96
N PRO A 268 -3.83 -1.16 -23.98
CA PRO A 268 -5.24 -1.43 -23.77
C PRO A 268 -6.09 -0.62 -24.76
N GLN A 269 -7.35 -1.02 -24.98
CA GLN A 269 -8.28 -0.33 -25.88
C GLN A 269 -8.43 1.18 -25.59
N TRP A 270 -8.23 1.58 -24.33
CA TRP A 270 -8.30 2.97 -23.93
C TRP A 270 -7.13 3.83 -24.41
N ALA A 271 -6.03 3.23 -24.88
CA ALA A 271 -4.91 3.95 -25.47
C ALA A 271 -5.36 4.80 -26.66
N GLY A 272 -6.21 4.24 -27.54
CA GLY A 272 -6.80 4.99 -28.64
C GLY A 272 -7.94 5.93 -28.19
N SER A 273 -8.82 5.47 -27.29
CA SER A 273 -10.01 6.24 -26.92
C SER A 273 -9.71 7.47 -26.05
N CYS A 274 -8.52 7.59 -25.47
CA CYS A 274 -8.14 8.76 -24.68
C CYS A 274 -7.88 10.02 -25.52
N TRP A 275 -7.74 9.90 -26.84
CA TRP A 275 -7.37 11.04 -27.70
C TRP A 275 -8.06 11.07 -29.07
N TYR A 276 -9.01 10.16 -29.35
CA TYR A 276 -9.71 10.08 -30.65
C TYR A 276 -10.48 11.35 -31.06
N TYR A 277 -10.77 12.25 -30.12
CA TYR A 277 -11.56 13.47 -30.34
C TYR A 277 -10.71 14.68 -30.80
N LEU A 278 -9.39 14.54 -30.83
CA LEU A 278 -8.46 15.53 -31.39
C LEU A 278 -8.54 15.54 -32.92
#